data_AF-A0A813IFF4-F1
#
_entry.id   AF-A0A813IFF4-F1
#
_cell.length_a   1.000
_cell.length_b   1.000
_cell.length_c   1.000
_cell.angle_alpha   90.00
_cell.angle_beta   90.00
_cell.angle_gamma   90.00
#
_symmetry.space_group_name_H-M   'P 1'
#
loop_
_entity.id
_entity.type
_entity.pdbx_description
1 polymer ?
#
loop_
_entity_poly.entity_id
_entity_poly.type
_entity_poly.pdbx_seq_one_letter_code
_entity_poly.pdbx_strand_id
1 'polypeptide(L)'
;MDTTFRAGHPRKKVPSRLDPREVIRAVVLVQAAVRRWLVDDCRRLLDIQPTMPSPPLAVALAFAHRLLHPEAIDIESEAMSSAAIICGREYGLTLGPIVASFREYQGKLPDADPVFELLMERFTEVATEMDEDVLAKVSKAKLPSEARAMIEQGRHAWGAPAESLVTGYKLFASCQDWIHGLNVSAESMFNSRLEHCATRRSIAALEADVDVEFGHCHTPLRARLLRVKLSHKERMELEVQTNFGWPPKSAVSRLGPSLRWFAHELGDGHRLIEDFLAASRRALWKAEAAAEKELKPIDETAQEMRRRLTQQPSPPKLIFQAVKDELDELLRHAEDILADWHEELVYESPKVLKRVCSILGRQVFLQRVLAEAAEVAQELRRLGPAYRAEAEEPRQRAACRLWQLVEIMQAEGALMPATEYSVEFDQDLTMVRRFICLLRSDLVAFEMEEDDGWHRPLGFQPAVCEGKTPPPTPPRQPTPEPTPRVSTPRADISICMKLHSVSEEDTKAKSQILLMERCAAIIAQ
;
A
#
# COMPACT_ATOMS: atom_id res chain seq x y z
N MET A 1 30.11 -15.75 48.25
CA MET A 1 30.33 -16.47 46.97
C MET A 1 30.18 -15.44 45.88
N ASP A 2 31.31 -14.84 45.50
CA ASP A 2 31.39 -13.66 44.65
C ASP A 2 31.19 -14.01 43.18
N THR A 3 30.05 -13.60 42.63
CA THR A 3 29.77 -13.61 41.19
C THR A 3 30.18 -12.27 40.58
N THR A 4 31.47 -12.13 40.29
CA THR A 4 32.00 -11.00 39.55
C THR A 4 31.48 -11.02 38.10
N PHE A 5 30.56 -10.10 37.80
CA PHE A 5 30.18 -9.68 36.45
C PHE A 5 31.43 -9.26 35.66
N ARG A 6 31.81 -10.04 34.64
CA ARG A 6 32.81 -9.61 33.66
C ARG A 6 32.19 -8.53 32.76
N ALA A 7 32.54 -7.29 33.03
CA ALA A 7 32.29 -6.17 32.14
C ALA A 7 32.87 -6.48 30.74
N GLY A 8 32.03 -6.39 29.71
CA GLY A 8 32.45 -6.52 28.32
C GLY A 8 33.52 -5.47 28.01
N HIS A 9 34.71 -5.93 27.62
CA HIS A 9 35.76 -5.04 27.15
C HIS A 9 35.24 -4.20 25.97
N PRO A 10 35.49 -2.88 25.94
CA PRO A 10 35.18 -2.07 24.78
C PRO A 10 35.96 -2.68 23.60
N ARG A 11 35.25 -3.02 22.51
CA ARG A 11 35.88 -3.41 21.25
C ARG A 11 36.91 -2.34 20.93
N LYS A 12 38.19 -2.67 21.11
CA LYS A 12 39.31 -1.82 20.68
C LYS A 12 39.01 -1.47 19.23
N LYS A 13 38.97 -0.17 18.91
CA LYS A 13 38.95 0.31 17.53
C LYS A 13 39.94 -0.55 16.75
N VAL A 14 39.44 -1.22 15.71
CA VAL A 14 40.27 -2.03 14.80
C VAL A 14 41.52 -1.19 14.51
N PRO A 15 42.73 -1.69 14.79
CA PRO A 15 43.93 -0.99 14.37
C PRO A 15 43.75 -0.70 12.88
N SER A 16 43.88 0.57 12.50
CA SER A 16 43.95 1.01 11.11
C SER A 16 44.66 -0.05 10.27
N ARG A 17 44.06 -0.43 9.13
CA ARG A 17 44.68 -1.23 8.05
C ARG A 17 46.18 -1.24 8.25
N LEU A 18 46.80 -2.41 8.50
CA LEU A 18 48.25 -2.51 8.64
C LEU A 18 48.85 -1.59 7.59
N ASP A 19 49.49 -0.53 8.10
CA ASP A 19 50.05 0.52 7.28
C ASP A 19 50.89 -0.22 6.22
N PRO A 20 50.78 0.10 4.93
CA PRO A 20 51.64 -0.50 3.91
C PRO A 20 53.11 -0.61 4.35
N ARG A 21 53.58 0.27 5.26
CA ARG A 21 54.88 0.23 5.95
C ARG A 21 55.16 -1.01 6.82
N GLU A 22 54.17 -1.60 7.48
CA GLU A 22 54.30 -2.84 8.28
C GLU A 22 54.36 -4.09 7.38
N VAL A 23 53.60 -4.10 6.27
CA VAL A 23 53.71 -5.11 5.22
C VAL A 23 55.09 -5.04 4.55
N ILE A 24 55.60 -3.83 4.32
CA ILE A 24 56.96 -3.59 3.84
C ILE A 24 58.01 -4.08 4.86
N ARG A 25 57.81 -3.91 6.17
CA ARG A 25 58.73 -4.43 7.21
C ARG A 25 58.76 -5.97 7.26
N ALA A 26 57.62 -6.63 7.10
CA ALA A 26 57.54 -8.09 7.05
C ALA A 26 58.23 -8.66 5.80
N VAL A 27 58.01 -8.04 4.63
CA VAL A 27 58.72 -8.38 3.39
C VAL A 27 60.24 -8.14 3.53
N VAL A 28 60.67 -7.08 4.23
CA VAL A 28 62.09 -6.79 4.53
C VAL A 28 62.71 -7.81 5.48
N LEU A 29 61.98 -8.32 6.47
CA LEU A 29 62.45 -9.35 7.42
C LEU A 29 62.61 -10.74 6.76
N VAL A 30 61.66 -11.13 5.89
CA VAL A 30 61.75 -12.37 5.11
C VAL A 30 62.89 -12.29 4.08
N GLN A 31 63.06 -11.14 3.42
CA GLN A 31 64.20 -10.89 2.55
C GLN A 31 65.54 -10.86 3.30
N ALA A 32 65.60 -10.40 4.56
CA ALA A 32 66.81 -10.43 5.38
C ALA A 32 67.22 -11.85 5.82
N ALA A 33 66.25 -12.75 6.05
CA ALA A 33 66.50 -14.15 6.38
C ALA A 33 67.03 -14.95 5.17
N VAL A 34 66.43 -14.75 3.99
CA VAL A 34 66.90 -15.35 2.72
C VAL A 34 68.26 -14.79 2.30
N ARG A 35 68.51 -13.49 2.53
CA ARG A 35 69.82 -12.86 2.33
C ARG A 35 70.90 -13.39 3.28
N ARG A 36 70.59 -13.76 4.53
CA ARG A 36 71.58 -14.42 5.43
C ARG A 36 71.99 -15.79 4.93
N TRP A 37 71.03 -16.58 4.45
CA TRP A 37 71.27 -17.91 3.89
C TRP A 37 72.11 -17.85 2.60
N LEU A 38 71.80 -16.91 1.69
CA LEU A 38 72.58 -16.70 0.46
C LEU A 38 73.95 -16.02 0.69
N VAL A 39 74.10 -15.18 1.72
CA VAL A 39 75.38 -14.55 2.08
C VAL A 39 76.37 -15.58 2.63
N ASP A 40 75.93 -16.57 3.42
CA ASP A 40 76.86 -17.59 3.94
C ASP A 40 77.39 -18.54 2.85
N ASP A 41 76.62 -18.78 1.78
CA ASP A 41 77.06 -19.56 0.62
C ASP A 41 77.84 -18.72 -0.42
N CYS A 42 77.44 -17.47 -0.71
CA CYS A 42 78.17 -16.60 -1.64
C CYS A 42 79.49 -16.05 -1.08
N ARG A 43 79.59 -15.83 0.24
CA ARG A 43 80.82 -15.38 0.92
C ARG A 43 81.90 -16.46 0.95
N ARG A 44 81.51 -17.74 0.88
CA ARG A 44 82.43 -18.87 0.69
C ARG A 44 82.94 -19.01 -0.75
N LEU A 45 82.19 -18.50 -1.74
CA LEU A 45 82.47 -18.73 -3.15
C LEU A 45 83.13 -17.56 -3.90
N LEU A 46 82.80 -16.29 -3.59
CA LEU A 46 83.09 -15.19 -4.54
C LEU A 46 83.59 -13.84 -3.99
N ASP A 47 83.73 -13.65 -2.68
CA ASP A 47 84.35 -12.47 -2.02
C ASP A 47 83.98 -11.06 -2.59
N ILE A 48 82.73 -10.86 -3.00
CA ILE A 48 82.19 -9.56 -3.46
C ILE A 48 81.14 -9.06 -2.45
N GLN A 49 81.22 -7.78 -2.05
CA GLN A 49 80.19 -7.11 -1.26
C GLN A 49 79.00 -6.67 -2.14
N PRO A 50 77.74 -7.10 -1.87
CA PRO A 50 76.62 -6.74 -2.73
C PRO A 50 75.95 -5.42 -2.28
N THR A 51 75.89 -4.43 -3.18
CA THR A 51 74.94 -3.32 -3.10
C THR A 51 73.59 -3.77 -3.67
N MET A 52 72.64 -4.08 -2.80
CA MET A 52 71.31 -4.60 -3.19
C MET A 52 70.33 -3.48 -3.56
N PRO A 53 69.43 -3.69 -4.55
CA PRO A 53 68.36 -2.74 -4.86
C PRO A 53 67.34 -2.63 -3.72
N SER A 54 66.68 -1.48 -3.63
CA SER A 54 65.65 -1.22 -2.61
C SER A 54 64.44 -2.17 -2.78
N PRO A 55 63.71 -2.50 -1.70
CA PRO A 55 62.58 -3.43 -1.76
C PRO A 55 61.52 -3.12 -2.83
N PRO A 56 61.11 -1.85 -3.07
CA PRO A 56 60.18 -1.52 -4.16
C PRO A 56 60.73 -1.86 -5.55
N LEU A 57 62.03 -1.66 -5.76
CA LEU A 57 62.70 -1.98 -7.03
C LEU A 57 62.84 -3.50 -7.23
N ALA A 58 63.11 -4.25 -6.15
CA ALA A 58 63.14 -5.71 -6.20
C ALA A 58 61.77 -6.29 -6.54
N VAL A 59 60.69 -5.75 -5.97
CA VAL A 59 59.30 -6.14 -6.31
C VAL A 59 58.97 -5.80 -7.76
N ALA A 60 59.29 -4.58 -8.22
CA ALA A 60 59.06 -4.18 -9.60
C ALA A 60 59.84 -5.04 -10.62
N LEU A 61 61.10 -5.38 -10.30
CA LEU A 61 61.92 -6.27 -11.14
C LEU A 61 61.38 -7.71 -11.13
N ALA A 62 60.89 -8.21 -9.99
CA ALA A 62 60.25 -9.53 -9.92
C ALA A 62 58.96 -9.57 -10.76
N PHE A 63 58.12 -8.53 -10.70
CA PHE A 63 56.95 -8.41 -11.57
C PHE A 63 57.32 -8.31 -13.05
N ALA A 64 58.33 -7.49 -13.40
CA ALA A 64 58.81 -7.38 -14.77
C ALA A 64 59.39 -8.72 -15.27
N HIS A 65 60.14 -9.44 -14.45
CA HIS A 65 60.66 -10.77 -14.77
C HIS A 65 59.53 -11.78 -14.95
N ARG A 66 58.50 -11.75 -14.09
CA ARG A 66 57.29 -12.59 -14.20
C ARG A 66 56.51 -12.35 -15.49
N LEU A 67 56.46 -11.10 -15.96
CA LEU A 67 55.81 -10.75 -17.23
C LEU A 67 56.64 -11.18 -18.45
N LEU A 68 57.97 -11.14 -18.34
CA LEU A 68 58.89 -11.48 -19.43
C LEU A 68 59.16 -12.98 -19.55
N HIS A 69 59.11 -13.72 -18.44
CA HIS A 69 59.45 -15.14 -18.35
C HIS A 69 58.44 -15.91 -17.48
N PRO A 70 57.17 -16.04 -17.91
CA PRO A 70 56.13 -16.73 -17.13
C PRO A 70 56.48 -18.20 -16.84
N GLU A 71 57.23 -18.85 -17.73
CA GLU A 71 57.71 -20.23 -17.60
C GLU A 71 58.79 -20.45 -16.53
N ALA A 72 59.48 -19.38 -16.12
CA ALA A 72 60.55 -19.46 -15.12
C ALA A 72 60.02 -19.41 -13.67
N ILE A 73 58.70 -19.29 -13.50
CA ILE A 73 58.06 -19.17 -12.20
C ILE A 73 57.67 -20.56 -11.73
N ASP A 74 58.26 -20.97 -10.62
CA ASP A 74 57.80 -22.12 -9.87
C ASP A 74 56.47 -21.75 -9.17
N ILE A 75 55.36 -22.05 -9.87
CA ILE A 75 54.00 -21.77 -9.42
C ILE A 75 53.70 -22.48 -8.09
N GLU A 76 54.24 -23.68 -7.90
CA GLU A 76 54.06 -24.47 -6.67
C GLU A 76 54.74 -23.77 -5.49
N SER A 77 56.00 -23.37 -5.65
CA SER A 77 56.73 -22.61 -4.62
C SER A 77 56.07 -21.25 -4.30
N GLU A 78 55.55 -20.55 -5.31
CA GLU A 78 54.82 -19.29 -5.12
C GLU A 78 53.53 -19.52 -4.31
N ALA A 79 52.73 -20.50 -4.71
CA ALA A 79 51.46 -20.82 -4.07
C ALA A 79 51.65 -21.31 -2.64
N MET A 80 52.66 -22.16 -2.40
CA MET A 80 53.06 -22.61 -1.07
C MET A 80 53.51 -21.44 -0.18
N SER A 81 54.30 -20.51 -0.72
CA SER A 81 54.71 -19.30 0.01
C SER A 81 53.51 -18.42 0.36
N SER A 82 52.57 -18.24 -0.57
CA SER A 82 51.34 -17.48 -0.34
C SER A 82 50.47 -18.12 0.75
N ALA A 83 50.25 -19.43 0.67
CA ALA A 83 49.51 -20.19 1.68
C ALA A 83 50.19 -20.12 3.05
N ALA A 84 51.51 -20.29 3.12
CA ALA A 84 52.26 -20.16 4.38
C ALA A 84 52.12 -18.77 5.01
N ILE A 85 52.16 -17.69 4.21
CA ILE A 85 51.96 -16.32 4.70
C ILE A 85 50.53 -16.12 5.23
N ILE A 86 49.53 -16.66 4.53
CA ILE A 86 48.13 -16.58 4.93
C ILE A 86 47.89 -17.37 6.22
N CYS A 87 48.35 -18.62 6.29
CA CYS A 87 48.19 -19.48 7.46
C CYS A 87 48.97 -18.97 8.67
N GLY A 88 50.14 -18.36 8.47
CA GLY A 88 50.96 -17.76 9.53
C GLY A 88 50.39 -16.46 10.11
N ARG A 89 49.31 -15.90 9.55
CA ARG A 89 48.72 -14.65 10.04
C ARG A 89 47.73 -14.92 11.17
N GLU A 90 48.14 -14.60 12.39
CA GLU A 90 47.32 -14.77 13.60
C GLU A 90 46.16 -13.78 13.74
N TYR A 91 46.32 -12.53 13.27
CA TYR A 91 45.34 -11.46 13.51
C TYR A 91 44.86 -10.76 12.24
N GLY A 92 43.56 -10.46 12.22
CA GLY A 92 42.92 -9.65 11.18
C GLY A 92 42.96 -10.29 9.79
N LEU A 93 43.10 -11.61 9.73
CA LEU A 93 42.87 -12.38 8.52
C LEU A 93 41.36 -12.45 8.27
N THR A 94 40.95 -12.34 7.01
CA THR A 94 39.56 -12.47 6.58
C THR A 94 39.47 -13.55 5.50
N LEU A 95 38.27 -13.95 5.10
CA LEU A 95 38.09 -14.99 4.09
C LEU A 95 38.52 -14.53 2.69
N GLY A 96 38.44 -13.23 2.41
CA GLY A 96 38.74 -12.65 1.09
C GLY A 96 40.12 -13.05 0.53
N PRO A 97 41.23 -12.79 1.24
CA PRO A 97 42.57 -13.18 0.79
C PRO A 97 42.75 -14.69 0.58
N ILE A 98 42.11 -15.53 1.41
CA ILE A 98 42.16 -16.99 1.29
C ILE A 98 41.47 -17.42 -0.02
N VAL A 99 40.25 -16.91 -0.26
CA VAL A 99 39.47 -17.20 -1.47
C VAL A 99 40.15 -16.68 -2.73
N ALA A 100 40.73 -15.48 -2.67
CA ALA A 100 41.46 -14.92 -3.80
C ALA A 100 42.65 -15.80 -4.18
N SER A 101 43.43 -16.24 -3.20
CA SER A 101 44.60 -17.10 -3.41
C SER A 101 44.19 -18.48 -3.92
N PHE A 102 43.16 -19.08 -3.33
CA PHE A 102 42.61 -20.37 -3.79
C PHE A 102 42.21 -20.30 -5.28
N ARG A 103 41.42 -19.28 -5.67
CA ARG A 103 40.96 -19.10 -7.06
C ARG A 103 42.10 -18.76 -8.02
N GLU A 104 43.13 -18.05 -7.56
CA GLU A 104 44.28 -17.70 -8.39
C GLU A 104 45.10 -18.92 -8.82
N TYR A 105 45.24 -19.91 -7.93
CA TYR A 105 46.01 -21.13 -8.21
C TYR A 105 45.14 -22.30 -8.67
N GLN A 106 43.82 -22.21 -8.53
CA GLN A 106 42.87 -23.18 -9.07
C GLN A 106 43.07 -23.33 -10.59
N GLY A 107 43.32 -24.56 -11.05
CA GLY A 107 43.61 -24.88 -12.45
C GLY A 107 45.07 -24.67 -12.88
N LYS A 108 45.92 -24.13 -12.00
CA LYS A 108 47.39 -24.06 -12.20
C LYS A 108 48.12 -25.16 -11.43
N LEU A 109 47.54 -25.65 -10.34
CA LEU A 109 48.03 -26.75 -9.54
C LEU A 109 47.06 -27.95 -9.62
N PRO A 110 47.52 -29.19 -9.36
CA PRO A 110 46.64 -30.34 -9.19
C PRO A 110 45.62 -30.15 -8.07
N ASP A 111 44.39 -30.67 -8.21
CA ASP A 111 43.34 -30.49 -7.18
C ASP A 111 43.70 -31.06 -5.80
N ALA A 112 44.58 -32.06 -5.75
CA ALA A 112 45.08 -32.70 -4.53
C ALA A 112 46.40 -32.10 -4.03
N ASP A 113 46.75 -30.90 -4.48
CA ASP A 113 47.96 -30.19 -4.04
C ASP A 113 47.84 -29.76 -2.56
N PRO A 114 48.88 -29.97 -1.74
CA PRO A 114 48.87 -29.61 -0.31
C PRO A 114 48.59 -28.12 -0.05
N VAL A 115 48.84 -27.23 -1.01
CA VAL A 115 48.48 -25.81 -0.91
C VAL A 115 46.97 -25.64 -0.71
N PHE A 116 46.15 -26.39 -1.43
CA PHE A 116 44.69 -26.28 -1.31
C PHE A 116 44.20 -26.83 0.03
N GLU A 117 44.80 -27.92 0.53
CA GLU A 117 44.49 -28.46 1.86
C GLU A 117 44.76 -27.42 2.95
N LEU A 118 45.93 -26.79 2.93
CA LEU A 118 46.30 -25.72 3.88
C LEU A 118 45.34 -24.53 3.82
N LEU A 119 45.00 -24.07 2.62
CA LEU A 119 44.08 -22.94 2.43
C LEU A 119 42.65 -23.29 2.88
N MET A 120 42.18 -24.52 2.65
CA MET A 120 40.85 -24.97 3.07
C MET A 120 40.74 -25.18 4.59
N GLU A 121 41.78 -25.72 5.23
CA GLU A 121 41.86 -25.83 6.68
C GLU A 121 41.79 -24.43 7.30
N ARG A 122 42.65 -23.51 6.84
CA ARG A 122 42.65 -22.12 7.33
C ARG A 122 41.35 -21.38 7.02
N PHE A 123 40.72 -21.65 5.87
CA PHE A 123 39.40 -21.11 5.53
C PHE A 123 38.37 -21.52 6.58
N THR A 124 38.35 -22.79 7.00
CA THR A 124 37.39 -23.32 7.96
C THR A 124 37.55 -22.69 9.35
N GLU A 125 38.79 -22.50 9.80
CA GLU A 125 39.10 -21.80 11.06
C GLU A 125 38.58 -20.36 11.03
N VAL A 126 38.96 -19.59 10.01
CA VAL A 126 38.55 -18.18 9.87
C VAL A 126 37.04 -18.05 9.64
N ALA A 127 36.42 -19.01 8.95
CA ALA A 127 34.97 -19.03 8.76
C ALA A 127 34.23 -19.24 10.08
N THR A 128 34.79 -20.05 10.99
CA THR A 128 34.23 -20.25 12.33
C THR A 128 34.33 -18.96 13.16
N GLU A 129 35.47 -18.27 13.16
CA GLU A 129 35.63 -16.98 13.84
C GLU A 129 34.68 -15.90 13.28
N MET A 130 34.52 -15.87 11.95
CA MET A 130 33.57 -15.00 11.29
C MET A 130 32.14 -15.29 11.74
N ASP A 131 31.71 -16.55 11.70
CA ASP A 131 30.36 -16.97 12.08
C ASP A 131 30.05 -16.58 13.52
N GLU A 132 31.01 -16.75 14.45
CA GLU A 132 30.86 -16.30 15.84
C GLU A 132 30.72 -14.77 15.98
N ASP A 133 31.56 -13.97 15.32
CA ASP A 133 31.47 -12.51 15.38
C ASP A 133 30.17 -11.98 14.76
N VAL A 134 29.76 -12.56 13.62
CA VAL A 134 28.51 -12.16 12.94
C VAL A 134 27.31 -12.61 13.74
N LEU A 135 27.28 -13.82 14.29
CA LEU A 135 26.21 -14.32 15.16
C LEU A 135 26.06 -13.45 16.41
N ALA A 136 27.16 -13.01 17.03
CA ALA A 136 27.12 -12.11 18.18
C ALA A 136 26.51 -10.73 17.86
N LYS A 137 26.53 -10.30 16.59
CA LYS A 137 25.83 -9.09 16.12
C LYS A 137 24.36 -9.38 15.79
N VAL A 138 24.14 -10.43 15.00
CA VAL A 138 22.81 -10.87 14.52
C VAL A 138 21.88 -11.24 15.67
N SER A 139 22.40 -11.81 16.76
CA SER A 139 21.63 -12.15 17.97
C SER A 139 20.99 -10.94 18.67
N LYS A 140 21.38 -9.71 18.30
CA LYS A 140 20.78 -8.47 18.80
C LYS A 140 19.64 -7.94 17.93
N ALA A 141 19.49 -8.48 16.72
CA ALA A 141 18.43 -8.08 15.81
C ALA A 141 17.06 -8.50 16.37
N LYS A 142 16.07 -7.62 16.21
CA LYS A 142 14.68 -7.91 16.62
C LYS A 142 13.83 -8.43 15.49
N LEU A 143 14.24 -8.14 14.26
CA LEU A 143 13.48 -8.44 13.04
C LEU A 143 14.33 -9.27 12.06
N PRO A 144 13.71 -10.15 11.27
CA PRO A 144 14.42 -10.91 10.24
C PRO A 144 15.12 -10.03 9.20
N SER A 145 14.50 -8.92 8.77
CA SER A 145 15.09 -8.00 7.79
C SER A 145 16.41 -7.39 8.30
N GLU A 146 16.41 -6.94 9.55
CA GLU A 146 17.57 -6.40 10.27
C GLU A 146 18.69 -7.45 10.38
N ALA A 147 18.35 -8.68 10.77
CA ALA A 147 19.31 -9.78 10.86
C ALA A 147 19.98 -10.06 9.51
N ARG A 148 19.22 -10.10 8.41
CA ARG A 148 19.77 -10.29 7.05
C ARG A 148 20.72 -9.15 6.66
N ALA A 149 20.35 -7.91 6.97
CA ALA A 149 21.21 -6.75 6.70
C ALA A 149 22.53 -6.83 7.48
N MET A 150 22.49 -7.28 8.74
CA MET A 150 23.70 -7.51 9.55
C MET A 150 24.58 -8.64 9.01
N ILE A 151 23.98 -9.74 8.52
CA ILE A 151 24.73 -10.82 7.85
C ILE A 151 25.42 -10.27 6.61
N GLU A 152 24.74 -9.49 5.78
CA GLU A 152 25.33 -8.97 4.55
C GLU A 152 26.46 -7.96 4.83
N GLN A 153 26.30 -7.10 5.84
CA GLN A 153 27.38 -6.26 6.33
C GLN A 153 28.57 -7.10 6.84
N GLY A 154 28.28 -8.20 7.56
CA GLY A 154 29.28 -9.16 8.00
C GLY A 154 30.01 -9.81 6.83
N ARG A 155 29.27 -10.28 5.83
CA ARG A 155 29.80 -10.88 4.60
C ARG A 155 30.79 -9.95 3.91
N HIS A 156 30.42 -8.67 3.73
CA HIS A 156 31.31 -7.67 3.15
C HIS A 156 32.55 -7.39 4.02
N ALA A 157 32.37 -7.25 5.34
CA ALA A 157 33.48 -6.96 6.25
C ALA A 157 34.54 -8.08 6.29
N TRP A 158 34.09 -9.33 6.20
CA TRP A 158 34.95 -10.51 6.22
C TRP A 158 35.40 -10.97 4.83
N GLY A 159 34.99 -10.27 3.76
CA GLY A 159 35.27 -10.70 2.39
C GLY A 159 34.77 -12.11 2.10
N ALA A 160 33.67 -12.50 2.74
CA ALA A 160 33.13 -13.85 2.68
C ALA A 160 32.51 -14.10 1.29
N PRO A 161 32.84 -15.22 0.63
CA PRO A 161 32.28 -15.54 -0.68
C PRO A 161 30.78 -15.85 -0.57
N ALA A 162 30.08 -15.85 -1.71
CA ALA A 162 28.68 -16.29 -1.78
C ALA A 162 28.54 -17.78 -1.40
N GLU A 163 29.47 -18.59 -1.90
CA GLU A 163 29.56 -20.04 -1.70
C GLU A 163 30.83 -20.40 -0.94
N SER A 164 30.75 -21.42 -0.07
CA SER A 164 31.90 -21.94 0.68
C SER A 164 32.91 -22.62 -0.26
N LEU A 165 34.20 -22.52 0.05
CA LEU A 165 35.24 -23.31 -0.62
C LEU A 165 35.19 -24.78 -0.23
N VAL A 166 34.72 -25.08 0.99
CA VAL A 166 34.66 -26.44 1.53
C VAL A 166 33.27 -27.01 1.26
N THR A 167 33.22 -28.09 0.46
CA THR A 167 32.00 -28.82 0.15
C THR A 167 31.30 -29.27 1.42
N GLY A 168 30.01 -28.94 1.56
CA GLY A 168 29.20 -29.30 2.73
C GLY A 168 29.26 -28.31 3.89
N TYR A 169 30.24 -27.39 3.92
CA TYR A 169 30.25 -26.30 4.89
C TYR A 169 29.37 -25.14 4.40
N LYS A 170 28.42 -24.70 5.22
CA LYS A 170 27.54 -23.56 4.91
C LYS A 170 27.94 -22.36 5.76
N LEU A 171 28.48 -21.32 5.12
CA LEU A 171 28.76 -20.05 5.80
C LEU A 171 27.47 -19.50 6.42
N PHE A 172 27.58 -18.95 7.63
CA PHE A 172 26.47 -18.35 8.36
C PHE A 172 25.34 -19.31 8.75
N ALA A 173 25.59 -20.63 8.81
CA ALA A 173 24.56 -21.61 9.15
C ALA A 173 23.84 -21.28 10.48
N SER A 174 24.61 -20.98 11.54
CA SER A 174 24.04 -20.61 12.84
C SER A 174 23.27 -19.29 12.80
N CYS A 175 23.65 -18.35 11.93
CA CYS A 175 22.89 -17.12 11.74
C CYS A 175 21.56 -17.38 11.01
N GLN A 176 21.51 -18.36 10.10
CA GLN A 176 20.27 -18.77 9.43
C GLN A 176 19.30 -19.45 10.42
N ASP A 177 19.82 -20.28 11.33
CA ASP A 177 19.01 -20.87 12.41
C ASP A 177 18.40 -19.79 13.30
N TRP A 178 19.18 -18.74 13.61
CA TRP A 178 18.68 -17.58 14.35
C TRP A 178 17.60 -16.81 13.59
N ILE A 179 17.80 -16.54 12.29
CA ILE A 179 16.79 -15.91 11.43
C ILE A 179 15.51 -16.74 11.38
N HIS A 180 15.62 -18.08 11.35
CA HIS A 180 14.45 -18.94 11.42
C HIS A 180 13.66 -18.73 12.72
N GLY A 181 14.34 -18.63 13.87
CA GLY A 181 13.71 -18.26 15.15
C GLY A 181 13.03 -16.88 15.11
N LEU A 182 13.69 -15.88 14.52
CA LEU A 182 13.12 -14.55 14.33
C LEU A 182 11.89 -14.56 13.41
N ASN A 183 11.89 -15.39 12.35
CA ASN A 183 10.74 -15.52 11.45
C ASN A 183 9.51 -16.05 12.20
N VAL A 184 9.67 -17.05 13.08
CA VAL A 184 8.57 -17.58 13.90
C VAL A 184 8.02 -16.50 14.85
N SER A 185 8.91 -15.74 15.49
CA SER A 185 8.51 -14.64 16.39
C SER A 185 7.81 -13.50 15.64
N ALA A 186 8.34 -13.10 14.49
CA ALA A 186 7.75 -12.08 13.63
C ALA A 186 6.38 -12.53 13.10
N GLU A 187 6.25 -13.80 12.68
CA GLU A 187 4.98 -14.34 12.22
C GLU A 187 3.91 -14.33 13.34
N SER A 188 4.28 -14.66 14.57
CA SER A 188 3.38 -14.53 15.73
C SER A 188 2.96 -13.07 15.95
N MET A 189 3.90 -12.13 15.93
CA MET A 189 3.63 -10.69 16.08
C MET A 189 2.67 -10.18 15.00
N PHE A 190 2.93 -10.49 13.74
CA PHE A 190 2.08 -10.05 12.62
C PHE A 190 0.72 -10.73 12.63
N ASN A 191 0.61 -11.99 13.06
CA ASN A 191 -0.68 -12.64 13.27
C ASN A 191 -1.52 -11.90 14.33
N SER A 192 -0.92 -11.47 15.44
CA SER A 192 -1.63 -10.66 16.43
C SER A 192 -2.04 -9.28 15.88
N ARG A 193 -1.20 -8.65 15.05
CA ARG A 193 -1.57 -7.39 14.36
C ARG A 193 -2.71 -7.59 13.36
N LEU A 194 -2.73 -8.72 12.65
CA LEU A 194 -3.77 -9.06 11.68
C LEU A 194 -5.17 -9.10 12.31
N GLU A 195 -5.27 -9.54 13.57
CA GLU A 195 -6.55 -9.61 14.31
C GLU A 195 -7.16 -8.24 14.58
N HIS A 196 -6.35 -7.17 14.55
CA HIS A 196 -6.77 -5.80 14.74
C HIS A 196 -6.98 -5.05 13.41
N CYS A 197 -6.74 -5.70 12.28
CA CYS A 197 -6.93 -5.08 10.97
C CYS A 197 -8.40 -5.13 10.56
N ALA A 198 -9.08 -3.98 10.64
CA ALA A 198 -10.51 -3.86 10.34
C ALA A 198 -10.80 -3.21 8.98
N THR A 199 -9.81 -2.53 8.37
CA THR A 199 -9.98 -1.75 7.14
C THR A 199 -9.05 -2.24 6.04
N ARG A 200 -9.43 -2.05 4.77
CA ARG A 200 -8.59 -2.39 3.61
C ARG A 200 -7.21 -1.74 3.70
N ARG A 201 -7.15 -0.49 4.18
CA ARG A 201 -5.88 0.23 4.37
C ARG A 201 -5.00 -0.45 5.41
N SER A 202 -5.56 -0.82 6.57
CA SER A 202 -4.79 -1.51 7.62
C SER A 202 -4.26 -2.87 7.16
N ILE A 203 -5.05 -3.62 6.38
CA ILE A 203 -4.65 -4.91 5.80
C ILE A 203 -3.52 -4.71 4.78
N ALA A 204 -3.63 -3.71 3.90
CA ALA A 204 -2.60 -3.41 2.91
C ALA A 204 -1.28 -2.92 3.54
N ALA A 205 -1.35 -2.10 4.60
CA ALA A 205 -0.17 -1.69 5.34
C ALA A 205 0.53 -2.87 6.01
N LEU A 206 -0.25 -3.79 6.61
CA LEU A 206 0.29 -5.01 7.20
C LEU A 206 0.93 -5.94 6.15
N GLU A 207 0.34 -6.05 4.96
CA GLU A 207 0.92 -6.80 3.86
C GLU A 207 2.27 -6.20 3.42
N ALA A 208 2.36 -4.87 3.29
CA ALA A 208 3.61 -4.19 2.96
C ALA A 208 4.71 -4.45 4.02
N ASP A 209 4.36 -4.41 5.31
CA ASP A 209 5.29 -4.76 6.38
C ASP A 209 5.75 -6.22 6.28
N VAL A 210 4.84 -7.14 5.97
CA VAL A 210 5.14 -8.57 5.75
C VAL A 210 6.04 -8.77 4.53
N ASP A 211 5.85 -7.99 3.46
CA ASP A 211 6.72 -8.02 2.28
C ASP A 211 8.14 -7.57 2.61
N VAL A 212 8.29 -6.51 3.40
CA VAL A 212 9.60 -6.03 3.87
C VAL A 212 10.30 -7.08 4.75
N GLU A 213 9.57 -7.68 5.70
CA GLU A 213 10.16 -8.59 6.67
C GLU A 213 10.45 -9.99 6.10
N PHE A 214 9.56 -10.55 5.30
CA PHE A 214 9.71 -11.91 4.78
C PHE A 214 10.24 -11.96 3.34
N GLY A 215 10.35 -10.82 2.65
CA GLY A 215 10.71 -10.80 1.23
C GLY A 215 9.74 -11.65 0.40
N HIS A 216 10.21 -12.30 -0.66
CA HIS A 216 9.38 -13.15 -1.52
C HIS A 216 9.10 -14.56 -0.96
N CYS A 217 9.43 -14.84 0.30
CA CYS A 217 9.20 -16.15 0.89
C CYS A 217 7.69 -16.41 1.06
N HIS A 218 7.23 -17.59 0.64
CA HIS A 218 5.88 -18.05 0.92
C HIS A 218 5.76 -18.38 2.42
N THR A 219 4.85 -17.71 3.12
CA THR A 219 4.56 -17.94 4.55
C THR A 219 3.09 -18.27 4.77
N PRO A 220 2.73 -19.05 5.81
CA PRO A 220 1.33 -19.27 6.20
C PRO A 220 0.59 -17.95 6.46
N LEU A 221 1.28 -16.96 7.02
CA LEU A 221 0.77 -15.59 7.20
C LEU A 221 0.28 -14.95 5.89
N ARG A 222 1.00 -15.08 4.76
CA ARG A 222 0.55 -14.55 3.46
C ARG A 222 -0.76 -15.20 3.01
N ALA A 223 -0.89 -16.51 3.14
CA ALA A 223 -2.13 -17.22 2.84
C ALA A 223 -3.28 -16.78 3.77
N ARG A 224 -2.99 -16.48 5.04
CA ARG A 224 -3.96 -15.90 5.99
C ARG A 224 -4.35 -14.48 5.60
N LEU A 225 -3.41 -13.61 5.21
CA LEU A 225 -3.67 -12.25 4.72
C LEU A 225 -4.59 -12.26 3.49
N LEU A 226 -4.33 -13.14 2.53
CA LEU A 226 -5.21 -13.30 1.36
C LEU A 226 -6.63 -13.70 1.75
N ARG A 227 -6.79 -14.65 2.69
CA ARG A 227 -8.11 -15.03 3.22
C ARG A 227 -8.78 -13.85 3.94
N VAL A 228 -8.05 -13.11 4.77
CA VAL A 228 -8.60 -11.94 5.47
C VAL A 228 -9.05 -10.86 4.49
N LYS A 229 -8.30 -10.60 3.41
CA LYS A 229 -8.73 -9.68 2.34
C LYS A 229 -10.03 -10.10 1.68
N LEU A 230 -10.14 -11.40 1.34
CA LEU A 230 -11.36 -11.95 0.75
C LEU A 230 -12.54 -11.87 1.72
N SER A 231 -12.35 -12.32 2.96
CA SER A 231 -13.39 -12.26 4.01
C SER A 231 -13.77 -10.83 4.38
N HIS A 232 -12.83 -9.88 4.32
CA HIS A 232 -13.12 -8.46 4.50
C HIS A 232 -14.04 -7.96 3.39
N LYS A 233 -13.70 -8.24 2.13
CA LYS A 233 -14.54 -7.90 0.98
C LYS A 233 -15.95 -8.50 1.13
N GLU A 234 -16.05 -9.80 1.40
CA GLU A 234 -17.34 -10.50 1.59
C GLU A 234 -18.16 -9.88 2.74
N ARG A 235 -17.49 -9.52 3.85
CA ARG A 235 -18.13 -8.86 4.99
C ARG A 235 -18.67 -7.48 4.60
N MET A 236 -17.88 -6.67 3.89
CA MET A 236 -18.30 -5.35 3.42
C MET A 236 -19.49 -5.46 2.45
N GLU A 237 -19.47 -6.43 1.52
CA GLU A 237 -20.59 -6.71 0.62
C GLU A 237 -21.87 -7.11 1.39
N LEU A 238 -21.73 -8.01 2.38
CA LEU A 238 -22.83 -8.44 3.23
C LEU A 238 -23.39 -7.28 4.07
N GLU A 239 -22.52 -6.41 4.58
CA GLU A 239 -22.90 -5.24 5.36
C GLU A 239 -23.74 -4.26 4.54
N VAL A 240 -23.32 -3.97 3.30
CA VAL A 240 -24.11 -3.14 2.36
C VAL A 240 -25.51 -3.73 2.19
N GLN A 241 -25.60 -5.03 1.90
CA GLN A 241 -26.88 -5.70 1.65
C GLN A 241 -27.75 -5.76 2.90
N THR A 242 -27.16 -6.00 4.06
CA THR A 242 -27.89 -6.14 5.33
C THR A 242 -28.40 -4.79 5.83
N ASN A 243 -27.57 -3.76 5.76
CA ASN A 243 -27.89 -2.44 6.32
C ASN A 243 -28.78 -1.59 5.40
N PHE A 244 -28.70 -1.79 4.08
CA PHE A 244 -29.40 -0.94 3.10
C PHE A 244 -30.38 -1.70 2.21
N GLY A 245 -30.34 -3.04 2.19
CA GLY A 245 -31.13 -3.87 1.29
C GLY A 245 -30.68 -3.77 -0.18
N TRP A 246 -31.39 -4.45 -1.07
CA TRP A 246 -31.15 -4.37 -2.52
C TRP A 246 -32.46 -4.26 -3.33
N PRO A 247 -32.66 -3.21 -4.15
CA PRO A 247 -31.78 -2.05 -4.30
C PRO A 247 -31.65 -1.25 -2.98
N PRO A 248 -30.54 -0.53 -2.77
CA PRO A 248 -30.32 0.17 -1.51
C PRO A 248 -31.38 1.24 -1.23
N LYS A 249 -31.91 1.27 0.01
CA LYS A 249 -32.94 2.22 0.44
C LYS A 249 -32.59 2.80 1.81
N SER A 250 -32.39 4.12 1.86
CA SER A 250 -32.26 4.89 3.11
C SER A 250 -32.45 6.38 2.84
N ALA A 251 -32.39 7.20 3.90
CA ALA A 251 -32.31 8.65 3.81
C ALA A 251 -30.98 9.09 3.16
N VAL A 252 -30.97 10.27 2.53
CA VAL A 252 -29.77 10.79 1.82
C VAL A 252 -28.60 10.96 2.80
N SER A 253 -28.89 11.46 3.99
CA SER A 253 -27.97 11.63 5.12
C SER A 253 -27.24 10.34 5.53
N ARG A 254 -27.82 9.18 5.25
CA ARG A 254 -27.19 7.87 5.48
C ARG A 254 -26.53 7.32 4.23
N LEU A 255 -27.18 7.43 3.07
CA LEU A 255 -26.68 6.89 1.80
C LEU A 255 -25.37 7.56 1.38
N GLY A 256 -25.28 8.89 1.46
CA GLY A 256 -24.12 9.64 1.00
C GLY A 256 -22.82 9.27 1.72
N PRO A 257 -22.76 9.39 3.06
CA PRO A 257 -21.59 8.97 3.83
C PRO A 257 -21.24 7.49 3.67
N SER A 258 -22.26 6.62 3.67
CA SER A 258 -22.05 5.17 3.53
C SER A 258 -21.48 4.82 2.17
N LEU A 259 -21.96 5.45 1.09
CA LEU A 259 -21.43 5.23 -0.26
C LEU A 259 -19.93 5.52 -0.32
N ARG A 260 -19.49 6.61 0.29
CA ARG A 260 -18.07 6.99 0.32
C ARG A 260 -17.23 6.02 1.14
N TRP A 261 -17.77 5.54 2.26
CA TRP A 261 -17.12 4.51 3.08
C TRP A 261 -16.97 3.19 2.31
N PHE A 262 -18.06 2.67 1.72
CA PHE A 262 -17.98 1.43 0.96
C PHE A 262 -17.18 1.57 -0.32
N ALA A 263 -17.18 2.74 -0.98
CA ALA A 263 -16.31 2.99 -2.12
C ALA A 263 -14.82 3.01 -1.72
N HIS A 264 -14.51 3.48 -0.51
CA HIS A 264 -13.15 3.42 0.04
C HIS A 264 -12.71 1.97 0.31
N GLU A 265 -13.59 1.17 0.93
CA GLU A 265 -13.29 -0.21 1.31
C GLU A 265 -13.31 -1.18 0.12
N LEU A 266 -14.36 -1.16 -0.71
CA LEU A 266 -14.53 -2.07 -1.85
C LEU A 266 -13.85 -1.59 -3.13
N GLY A 267 -13.66 -0.28 -3.28
CA GLY A 267 -13.23 0.36 -4.53
C GLY A 267 -14.40 0.97 -5.31
N ASP A 268 -14.13 2.07 -6.01
CA ASP A 268 -15.09 2.82 -6.82
C ASP A 268 -15.64 2.05 -8.01
N GLY A 269 -14.83 1.19 -8.65
CA GLY A 269 -15.25 0.31 -9.75
C GLY A 269 -15.98 -0.97 -9.32
N HIS A 270 -16.39 -1.10 -8.06
CA HIS A 270 -17.09 -2.28 -7.58
C HIS A 270 -18.58 -2.22 -7.97
N ARG A 271 -19.13 -3.31 -8.54
CA ARG A 271 -20.55 -3.35 -9.00
C ARG A 271 -21.56 -2.88 -7.96
N LEU A 272 -21.39 -3.27 -6.68
CA LEU A 272 -22.30 -2.83 -5.63
C LEU A 272 -22.26 -1.31 -5.41
N ILE A 273 -21.11 -0.68 -5.63
CA ILE A 273 -20.93 0.76 -5.49
C ILE A 273 -21.61 1.51 -6.62
N GLU A 274 -21.63 0.97 -7.84
CA GLU A 274 -22.36 1.56 -8.98
C GLU A 274 -23.87 1.61 -8.70
N ASP A 275 -24.44 0.47 -8.28
CA ASP A 275 -25.85 0.38 -7.91
C ASP A 275 -26.19 1.24 -6.69
N PHE A 276 -25.29 1.32 -5.71
CA PHE A 276 -25.46 2.16 -4.52
C PHE A 276 -25.36 3.65 -4.86
N LEU A 277 -24.50 4.01 -5.80
CA LEU A 277 -24.37 5.36 -6.33
C LEU A 277 -25.66 5.78 -7.06
N ALA A 278 -26.19 4.93 -7.93
CA ALA A 278 -27.44 5.18 -8.64
C ALA A 278 -28.62 5.37 -7.66
N ALA A 279 -28.70 4.54 -6.61
CA ALA A 279 -29.69 4.69 -5.55
C ALA A 279 -29.53 6.02 -4.78
N SER A 280 -28.30 6.36 -4.40
CA SER A 280 -27.97 7.59 -3.67
C SER A 280 -28.31 8.85 -4.48
N ARG A 281 -27.99 8.87 -5.78
CA ARG A 281 -28.35 9.98 -6.68
C ARG A 281 -29.85 10.14 -6.83
N ARG A 282 -30.61 9.04 -6.97
CA ARG A 282 -32.07 9.10 -7.03
C ARG A 282 -32.69 9.62 -5.74
N ALA A 283 -32.17 9.20 -4.59
CA ALA A 283 -32.62 9.69 -3.29
C ALA A 283 -32.31 11.19 -3.15
N LEU A 284 -31.08 11.60 -3.49
CA LEU A 284 -30.65 13.00 -3.48
C LEU A 284 -31.56 13.85 -4.36
N TRP A 285 -31.81 13.45 -5.60
CA TRP A 285 -32.65 14.22 -6.52
C TRP A 285 -34.10 14.37 -6.02
N LYS A 286 -34.69 13.31 -5.45
CA LYS A 286 -36.03 13.38 -4.86
C LYS A 286 -36.07 14.34 -3.66
N ALA A 287 -35.08 14.27 -2.78
CA ALA A 287 -34.98 15.15 -1.63
C ALA A 287 -34.70 16.60 -2.05
N GLU A 288 -33.84 16.83 -3.06
CA GLU A 288 -33.62 18.16 -3.65
C GLU A 288 -34.92 18.76 -4.20
N ALA A 289 -35.71 17.98 -4.95
CA ALA A 289 -36.96 18.46 -5.53
C ALA A 289 -38.00 18.80 -4.44
N ALA A 290 -38.05 18.01 -3.36
CA ALA A 290 -38.92 18.27 -2.22
C ALA A 290 -38.48 19.54 -1.47
N ALA A 291 -37.19 19.67 -1.16
CA ALA A 291 -36.61 20.86 -0.52
C ALA A 291 -36.82 22.11 -1.38
N GLU A 292 -36.63 22.01 -2.69
CA GLU A 292 -36.87 23.10 -3.63
C GLU A 292 -38.33 23.56 -3.60
N LYS A 293 -39.28 22.62 -3.60
CA LYS A 293 -40.71 22.93 -3.54
C LYS A 293 -41.09 23.69 -2.26
N GLU A 294 -40.48 23.35 -1.13
CA GLU A 294 -40.76 23.95 0.17
C GLU A 294 -40.02 25.26 0.41
N LEU A 295 -38.74 25.34 0.07
CA LEU A 295 -37.89 26.51 0.32
C LEU A 295 -38.13 27.65 -0.69
N LYS A 296 -38.66 27.37 -1.89
CA LYS A 296 -38.91 28.40 -2.92
C LYS A 296 -39.85 29.52 -2.46
N PRO A 297 -41.06 29.25 -1.93
CA PRO A 297 -41.94 30.34 -1.49
C PRO A 297 -41.33 31.17 -0.35
N ILE A 298 -40.55 30.54 0.54
CA ILE A 298 -39.87 31.22 1.63
C ILE A 298 -38.79 32.17 1.10
N ASP A 299 -37.95 31.69 0.18
CA ASP A 299 -36.91 32.49 -0.48
C ASP A 299 -37.52 33.69 -1.24
N GLU A 300 -38.57 33.46 -2.04
CA GLU A 300 -39.26 34.53 -2.78
C GLU A 300 -39.85 35.59 -1.84
N THR A 301 -40.46 35.17 -0.72
CA THR A 301 -41.03 36.08 0.28
C THR A 301 -39.94 36.87 1.01
N ALA A 302 -38.85 36.21 1.41
CA ALA A 302 -37.72 36.86 2.07
C ALA A 302 -37.03 37.89 1.14
N GLN A 303 -36.87 37.55 -0.15
CA GLN A 303 -36.33 38.48 -1.15
C GLN A 303 -37.24 39.69 -1.36
N GLU A 304 -38.56 39.50 -1.44
CA GLU A 304 -39.53 40.59 -1.57
C GLU A 304 -39.49 41.53 -0.34
N MET A 305 -39.47 40.98 0.88
CA MET A 305 -39.36 41.77 2.10
C MET A 305 -38.04 42.56 2.15
N ARG A 306 -36.91 41.95 1.78
CA ARG A 306 -35.62 42.66 1.67
C ARG A 306 -35.64 43.76 0.62
N ARG A 307 -36.27 43.52 -0.53
CA ARG A 307 -36.45 44.55 -1.56
C ARG A 307 -37.24 45.73 -0.99
N ARG A 308 -38.35 45.50 -0.29
CA ARG A 308 -39.13 46.57 0.36
C ARG A 308 -38.31 47.38 1.38
N LEU A 309 -37.45 46.73 2.16
CA LEU A 309 -36.57 47.42 3.12
C LEU A 309 -35.48 48.27 2.43
N THR A 310 -35.03 47.85 1.24
CA THR A 310 -33.96 48.53 0.47
C THR A 310 -34.49 49.50 -0.60
N GLN A 311 -35.81 49.58 -0.80
CA GLN A 311 -36.43 50.50 -1.77
C GLN A 311 -36.05 51.96 -1.48
N GLN A 312 -35.92 52.74 -2.55
CA GLN A 312 -35.73 54.19 -2.47
C GLN A 312 -36.96 54.93 -2.98
N PRO A 313 -37.52 55.89 -2.22
CA PRO A 313 -37.12 56.28 -0.86
C PRO A 313 -37.41 55.17 0.17
N SER A 314 -36.62 55.12 1.24
CA SER A 314 -36.80 54.13 2.30
C SER A 314 -38.21 54.21 2.89
N PRO A 315 -38.82 53.06 3.26
CA PRO A 315 -40.18 53.06 3.78
C PRO A 315 -40.26 53.87 5.09
N PRO A 316 -41.43 54.48 5.39
CA PRO A 316 -41.67 55.16 6.65
C PRO A 316 -41.30 54.28 7.86
N LYS A 317 -40.74 54.87 8.92
CA LYS A 317 -40.17 54.13 10.07
C LYS A 317 -41.05 52.99 10.62
N LEU A 318 -42.35 53.22 10.74
CA LEU A 318 -43.29 52.21 11.24
C LEU A 318 -43.45 51.03 10.27
N ILE A 319 -43.50 51.30 8.96
CA ILE A 319 -43.56 50.25 7.93
C ILE A 319 -42.22 49.53 7.85
N PHE A 320 -41.10 50.25 7.94
CA PHE A 320 -39.77 49.65 8.00
C PHE A 320 -39.66 48.66 9.16
N GLN A 321 -40.09 49.06 10.36
CA GLN A 321 -40.03 48.19 11.54
C GLN A 321 -40.97 46.99 11.39
N ALA A 322 -42.21 47.19 10.92
CA ALA A 322 -43.16 46.09 10.71
C ALA A 322 -42.63 45.06 9.71
N VAL A 323 -42.12 45.50 8.55
CA VAL A 323 -41.55 44.60 7.53
C VAL A 323 -40.29 43.90 8.05
N LYS A 324 -39.50 44.57 8.90
CA LYS A 324 -38.34 43.96 9.54
C LYS A 324 -38.77 42.87 10.53
N ASP A 325 -39.76 43.14 11.38
CA ASP A 325 -40.25 42.16 12.36
C ASP A 325 -40.88 40.94 11.65
N GLU A 326 -41.63 41.16 10.56
CA GLU A 326 -42.16 40.10 9.69
C GLU A 326 -41.04 39.27 9.03
N LEU A 327 -39.98 39.93 8.54
CA LEU A 327 -38.82 39.24 7.98
C LEU A 327 -38.09 38.41 9.06
N ASP A 328 -37.90 38.95 10.26
CA ASP A 328 -37.25 38.25 11.36
C ASP A 328 -38.07 37.05 11.85
N GLU A 329 -39.41 37.10 11.75
CA GLU A 329 -40.30 35.96 12.01
C GLU A 329 -40.21 34.91 10.90
N LEU A 330 -40.25 35.33 9.62
CA LEU A 330 -40.09 34.44 8.48
C LEU A 330 -38.74 33.74 8.50
N LEU A 331 -37.66 34.45 8.85
CA LEU A 331 -36.31 33.87 8.94
C LEU A 331 -36.20 32.85 10.07
N ARG A 332 -36.83 33.09 11.23
CA ARG A 332 -36.90 32.08 12.31
C ARG A 332 -37.64 30.82 11.87
N HIS A 333 -38.78 30.97 11.21
CA HIS A 333 -39.51 29.82 10.67
C HIS A 333 -38.70 29.08 9.59
N ALA A 334 -38.00 29.83 8.73
CA ALA A 334 -37.13 29.25 7.72
C ALA A 334 -35.95 28.50 8.35
N GLU A 335 -35.40 28.96 9.48
CA GLU A 335 -34.33 28.26 10.19
C GLU A 335 -34.74 26.88 10.68
N ASP A 336 -35.97 26.72 11.18
CA ASP A 336 -36.50 25.42 11.59
C ASP A 336 -36.58 24.46 10.39
N ILE A 337 -37.16 24.91 9.27
CA ILE A 337 -37.27 24.12 8.03
C ILE A 337 -35.88 23.79 7.45
N LEU A 338 -34.96 24.75 7.50
CA LEU A 338 -33.59 24.57 7.03
C LEU A 338 -32.81 23.58 7.91
N ALA A 339 -33.10 23.51 9.21
CA ALA A 339 -32.51 22.50 10.10
C ALA A 339 -32.95 21.09 9.70
N ASP A 340 -34.24 20.89 9.42
CA ASP A 340 -34.76 19.59 8.95
C ASP A 340 -34.12 19.16 7.63
N TRP A 341 -34.03 20.08 6.66
CA TRP A 341 -33.38 19.79 5.36
C TRP A 341 -31.87 19.61 5.48
N HIS A 342 -31.23 20.29 6.42
CA HIS A 342 -29.82 20.08 6.73
C HIS A 342 -29.58 18.69 7.34
N GLU A 343 -30.48 18.17 8.19
CA GLU A 343 -30.37 16.80 8.69
C GLU A 343 -30.55 15.75 7.57
N GLU A 344 -31.45 15.99 6.61
CA GLU A 344 -31.74 15.03 5.53
C GLU A 344 -30.74 15.07 4.37
N LEU A 345 -30.44 16.26 3.84
CA LEU A 345 -29.57 16.45 2.67
C LEU A 345 -28.12 16.72 3.05
N VAL A 346 -27.86 17.11 4.31
CA VAL A 346 -26.55 17.55 4.77
C VAL A 346 -26.04 18.64 3.83
N TYR A 347 -24.90 18.42 3.18
CA TYR A 347 -24.30 19.36 2.24
C TYR A 347 -24.04 18.69 0.89
N GLU A 348 -24.78 17.61 0.60
CA GLU A 348 -24.70 16.88 -0.65
C GLU A 348 -25.31 17.66 -1.82
N SER A 349 -26.18 18.65 -1.55
CA SER A 349 -26.87 19.43 -2.57
C SER A 349 -26.36 20.87 -2.66
N PRO A 350 -25.60 21.23 -3.70
CA PRO A 350 -25.25 22.62 -4.01
C PRO A 350 -26.48 23.51 -4.24
N LYS A 351 -27.57 22.94 -4.79
CA LYS A 351 -28.81 23.68 -5.07
C LYS A 351 -29.50 24.16 -3.81
N VAL A 352 -29.62 23.28 -2.82
CA VAL A 352 -30.21 23.63 -1.53
C VAL A 352 -29.34 24.61 -0.79
N LEU A 353 -28.00 24.44 -0.80
CA LEU A 353 -27.07 25.40 -0.19
C LEU A 353 -27.17 26.80 -0.77
N LYS A 354 -27.34 26.94 -2.08
CA LYS A 354 -27.56 28.24 -2.73
C LYS A 354 -28.84 28.91 -2.21
N ARG A 355 -29.91 28.14 -1.99
CA ARG A 355 -31.17 28.63 -1.41
C ARG A 355 -31.00 28.99 0.06
N VAL A 356 -30.27 28.20 0.85
CA VAL A 356 -29.93 28.53 2.25
C VAL A 356 -29.19 29.87 2.32
N CYS A 357 -28.18 30.07 1.48
CA CYS A 357 -27.44 31.33 1.38
C CYS A 357 -28.37 32.51 1.01
N SER A 358 -29.29 32.30 0.05
CA SER A 358 -30.29 33.29 -0.33
C SER A 358 -31.25 33.63 0.82
N ILE A 359 -31.78 32.63 1.52
CA ILE A 359 -32.74 32.79 2.61
C ILE A 359 -32.10 33.46 3.81
N LEU A 360 -30.93 33.02 4.28
CA LEU A 360 -30.27 33.59 5.47
C LEU A 360 -29.55 34.91 5.17
N GLY A 361 -29.15 35.11 3.90
CA GLY A 361 -28.24 36.16 3.48
C GLY A 361 -26.77 35.73 3.66
N ARG A 362 -25.93 36.23 2.75
CA ARG A 362 -24.52 35.82 2.62
C ARG A 362 -23.71 35.91 3.92
N GLN A 363 -23.88 36.98 4.70
CA GLN A 363 -23.07 37.19 5.91
C GLN A 363 -23.39 36.17 7.00
N VAL A 364 -24.67 35.93 7.28
CA VAL A 364 -25.12 34.96 8.29
C VAL A 364 -24.77 33.54 7.86
N PHE A 365 -25.00 33.22 6.58
CA PHE A 365 -24.61 31.94 5.99
C PHE A 365 -23.10 31.67 6.15
N LEU A 366 -22.25 32.63 5.77
CA LEU A 366 -20.80 32.48 5.85
C LEU A 366 -20.31 32.33 7.30
N GLN A 367 -20.91 33.04 8.26
CA GLN A 367 -20.58 32.87 9.68
C GLN A 367 -20.88 31.44 10.17
N ARG A 368 -22.00 30.84 9.76
CA ARG A 368 -22.33 29.44 10.08
C ARG A 368 -21.33 28.46 9.48
N VAL A 369 -21.01 28.63 8.20
CA VAL A 369 -20.02 27.81 7.48
C VAL A 369 -18.66 27.87 8.17
N LEU A 370 -18.21 29.06 8.59
CA LEU A 370 -16.94 29.23 9.30
C LEU A 370 -16.94 28.58 10.68
N ALA A 371 -18.03 28.71 11.44
CA ALA A 371 -18.17 28.10 12.76
C ALA A 371 -18.13 26.57 12.66
N GLU A 372 -18.90 25.99 11.74
CA GLU A 372 -18.92 24.55 11.53
C GLU A 372 -17.57 24.02 11.01
N ALA A 373 -16.90 24.75 10.11
CA ALA A 373 -15.57 24.37 9.64
C ALA A 373 -14.55 24.32 10.79
N ALA A 374 -14.64 25.24 11.75
CA ALA A 374 -13.78 25.21 12.93
C ALA A 374 -14.05 23.99 13.83
N GLU A 375 -15.32 23.60 14.00
CA GLU A 375 -15.70 22.40 14.76
C GLU A 375 -15.22 21.12 14.10
N VAL A 376 -15.46 20.96 12.79
CA VAL A 376 -15.02 19.80 12.00
C VAL A 376 -13.49 19.71 11.94
N ALA A 377 -12.80 20.84 11.80
CA ALA A 377 -11.34 20.87 11.88
C ALA A 377 -10.84 20.45 13.28
N GLN A 378 -11.52 20.87 14.36
CA GLN A 378 -11.19 20.42 15.71
C GLN A 378 -11.42 18.91 15.88
N GLU A 379 -12.48 18.36 15.30
CA GLU A 379 -12.74 16.92 15.27
C GLU A 379 -11.61 16.16 14.55
N LEU A 380 -11.20 16.60 13.36
CA LEU A 380 -10.08 16.01 12.62
C LEU A 380 -8.76 16.04 13.40
N ARG A 381 -8.51 17.12 14.15
CA ARG A 381 -7.34 17.20 15.05
C ARG A 381 -7.43 16.19 16.18
N ARG A 382 -8.62 16.01 16.79
CA ARG A 382 -8.86 15.06 17.89
C ARG A 382 -8.71 13.61 17.44
N LEU A 383 -9.19 13.26 16.25
CA LEU A 383 -9.08 11.90 15.70
C LEU A 383 -7.63 11.50 15.42
N GLY A 384 -6.74 12.48 15.26
CA GLY A 384 -5.33 12.23 14.98
C GLY A 384 -5.11 11.60 13.61
N PRO A 385 -3.87 11.21 13.28
CA PRO A 385 -3.54 10.75 11.94
C PRO A 385 -4.24 9.42 11.57
N ALA A 386 -4.46 9.22 10.27
CA ALA A 386 -5.29 8.16 9.69
C ALA A 386 -4.78 6.70 9.86
N TYR A 387 -3.82 6.45 10.74
CA TYR A 387 -3.26 5.11 10.96
C TYR A 387 -4.07 4.27 11.96
N ARG A 388 -5.04 4.86 12.66
CA ARG A 388 -5.91 4.16 13.61
C ARG A 388 -7.16 3.64 12.89
N ALA A 389 -7.29 2.33 12.77
CA ALA A 389 -8.41 1.69 12.07
C ALA A 389 -9.79 2.14 12.60
N GLU A 390 -9.93 2.28 13.93
CA GLU A 390 -11.18 2.71 14.59
C GLU A 390 -11.58 4.16 14.26
N ALA A 391 -10.63 5.00 13.85
CA ALA A 391 -10.87 6.40 13.55
C ALA A 391 -11.00 6.67 12.04
N GLU A 392 -10.83 5.66 11.17
CA GLU A 392 -10.78 5.85 9.72
C GLU A 392 -12.12 6.34 9.16
N GLU A 393 -13.23 5.70 9.53
CA GLU A 393 -14.57 6.11 9.08
C GLU A 393 -14.98 7.51 9.61
N PRO A 394 -14.89 7.82 10.92
CA PRO A 394 -15.17 9.17 11.42
C PRO A 394 -14.28 10.24 10.78
N ARG A 395 -12.99 9.93 10.57
CA ARG A 395 -12.04 10.86 9.95
C ARG A 395 -12.40 11.12 8.50
N GLN A 396 -12.76 10.08 7.73
CA GLN A 396 -13.20 10.24 6.35
C GLN A 396 -14.47 11.09 6.27
N ARG A 397 -15.42 10.89 7.19
CA ARG A 397 -16.66 11.68 7.28
C ARG A 397 -16.37 13.15 7.59
N ALA A 398 -15.54 13.44 8.58
CA ALA A 398 -15.14 14.80 8.94
C ALA A 398 -14.34 15.47 7.81
N ALA A 399 -13.44 14.75 7.15
CA ALA A 399 -12.68 15.26 6.00
C ALA A 399 -13.59 15.58 4.81
N CYS A 400 -14.54 14.70 4.52
CA CYS A 400 -15.58 14.93 3.51
C CYS A 400 -16.36 16.21 3.78
N ARG A 401 -16.75 16.40 5.05
CA ARG A 401 -17.50 17.56 5.52
C ARG A 401 -16.69 18.85 5.39
N LEU A 402 -15.44 18.83 5.85
CA LEU A 402 -14.54 19.97 5.76
C LEU A 402 -14.28 20.36 4.30
N TRP A 403 -14.12 19.38 3.40
CA TRP A 403 -13.92 19.65 1.97
C TRP A 403 -15.09 20.43 1.38
N GLN A 404 -16.33 20.02 1.67
CA GLN A 404 -17.54 20.72 1.21
C GLN A 404 -17.59 22.15 1.76
N LEU A 405 -17.28 22.33 3.05
CA LEU A 405 -17.23 23.66 3.67
C LEU A 405 -16.17 24.57 3.04
N VAL A 406 -14.98 24.03 2.75
CA VAL A 406 -13.89 24.76 2.08
C VAL A 406 -14.32 25.22 0.69
N GLU A 407 -14.98 24.37 -0.08
CA GLU A 407 -15.50 24.76 -1.39
C GLU A 407 -16.54 25.88 -1.29
N ILE A 408 -17.46 25.79 -0.33
CA ILE A 408 -18.46 26.84 -0.08
C ILE A 408 -17.77 28.15 0.32
N MET A 409 -16.77 28.10 1.21
CA MET A 409 -15.99 29.28 1.61
C MET A 409 -15.28 29.93 0.42
N GLN A 410 -14.72 29.12 -0.49
CA GLN A 410 -14.09 29.63 -1.71
C GLN A 410 -15.10 30.31 -2.64
N ALA A 411 -16.26 29.67 -2.87
CA ALA A 411 -17.33 30.22 -3.70
C ALA A 411 -17.89 31.54 -3.13
N GLU A 412 -17.99 31.65 -1.80
CA GLU A 412 -18.48 32.83 -1.10
C GLU A 412 -17.39 33.86 -0.77
N GLY A 413 -16.15 33.68 -1.25
CA GLY A 413 -15.07 34.66 -1.14
C GLY A 413 -14.32 34.71 0.20
N ALA A 414 -14.52 33.74 1.10
CA ALA A 414 -13.72 33.55 2.31
C ALA A 414 -12.41 32.79 2.04
N LEU A 415 -11.57 33.35 1.16
CA LEU A 415 -10.37 32.68 0.63
C LEU A 415 -9.32 32.36 1.70
N MET A 416 -9.14 33.25 2.68
CA MET A 416 -8.13 33.09 3.73
C MET A 416 -8.37 31.85 4.61
N PRO A 417 -9.52 31.71 5.32
CA PRO A 417 -9.81 30.50 6.10
C PRO A 417 -9.83 29.23 5.24
N ALA A 418 -10.38 29.31 4.02
CA ALA A 418 -10.41 28.17 3.11
C ALA A 418 -9.02 27.65 2.74
N THR A 419 -8.07 28.57 2.50
CA THR A 419 -6.67 28.22 2.19
C THR A 419 -5.98 27.63 3.41
N GLU A 420 -6.20 28.18 4.59
CA GLU A 420 -5.64 27.65 5.85
C GLU A 420 -6.06 26.20 6.09
N TYR A 421 -7.36 25.89 5.99
CA TYR A 421 -7.85 24.51 6.14
C TYR A 421 -7.38 23.58 5.01
N SER A 422 -7.27 24.12 3.78
CA SER A 422 -6.75 23.34 2.64
C SER A 422 -5.31 22.90 2.87
N VAL A 423 -4.47 23.79 3.39
CA VAL A 423 -3.07 23.51 3.70
C VAL A 423 -2.94 22.58 4.90
N GLU A 424 -3.71 22.82 5.97
CA GLU A 424 -3.64 22.00 7.19
C GLU A 424 -4.07 20.55 6.94
N PHE A 425 -5.11 20.32 6.14
CA PHE A 425 -5.71 19.01 5.92
C PHE A 425 -5.53 18.48 4.48
N ASP A 426 -4.51 18.95 3.76
CA ASP A 426 -4.27 18.65 2.33
C ASP A 426 -4.38 17.14 2.00
N GLN A 427 -3.75 16.29 2.82
CA GLN A 427 -3.76 14.84 2.61
C GLN A 427 -5.17 14.24 2.74
N ASP A 428 -5.93 14.66 3.75
CA ASP A 428 -7.29 14.16 3.98
C ASP A 428 -8.24 14.67 2.89
N LEU A 429 -8.16 15.96 2.57
CA LEU A 429 -8.98 16.63 1.56
C LEU A 429 -8.72 16.05 0.15
N THR A 430 -7.46 15.79 -0.18
CA THR A 430 -7.08 15.13 -1.44
C THR A 430 -7.63 13.71 -1.51
N MET A 431 -7.56 12.96 -0.40
CA MET A 431 -8.06 11.59 -0.33
C MET A 431 -9.58 11.53 -0.49
N VAL A 432 -10.34 12.44 0.12
CA VAL A 432 -11.81 12.42 0.04
C VAL A 432 -12.38 13.03 -1.23
N ARG A 433 -11.60 13.86 -1.94
CA ARG A 433 -12.05 14.52 -3.18
C ARG A 433 -12.66 13.55 -4.17
N ARG A 434 -12.01 12.38 -4.39
CA ARG A 434 -12.51 11.35 -5.31
C ARG A 434 -13.89 10.82 -4.91
N PHE A 435 -14.17 10.72 -3.61
CA PHE A 435 -15.42 10.18 -3.09
C PHE A 435 -16.56 11.20 -3.14
N ILE A 436 -16.25 12.48 -2.99
CA ILE A 436 -17.23 13.57 -3.13
C ILE A 436 -17.70 13.65 -4.59
N CYS A 437 -16.78 13.49 -5.55
CA CYS A 437 -17.10 13.47 -6.97
C CYS A 437 -18.08 12.34 -7.36
N LEU A 438 -18.24 11.28 -6.54
CA LEU A 438 -19.20 10.21 -6.85
C LEU A 438 -20.64 10.76 -6.93
N LEU A 439 -21.06 11.57 -5.96
CA LEU A 439 -22.43 12.08 -5.87
C LEU A 439 -22.67 13.36 -6.68
N ARG A 440 -21.61 14.08 -7.01
CA ARG A 440 -21.69 15.37 -7.70
C ARG A 440 -21.55 15.23 -9.20
N SER A 441 -22.70 15.13 -9.88
CA SER A 441 -22.81 15.10 -11.34
C SER A 441 -22.37 16.41 -12.00
N ASP A 442 -22.38 17.54 -11.30
CA ASP A 442 -21.87 18.80 -11.82
C ASP A 442 -20.33 18.82 -11.93
N LEU A 443 -19.65 17.91 -11.21
CA LEU A 443 -18.22 17.66 -11.34
C LEU A 443 -17.91 16.53 -12.33
N VAL A 444 -18.90 15.74 -12.74
CA VAL A 444 -18.75 14.60 -13.64
C VAL A 444 -19.80 14.68 -14.73
N ALA A 445 -19.43 15.19 -15.90
CA ALA A 445 -20.30 15.32 -17.06
C ALA A 445 -20.83 13.95 -17.53
N PHE A 446 -21.91 13.46 -16.91
CA PHE A 446 -22.69 12.32 -17.36
C PHE A 446 -24.09 12.82 -17.69
N GLU A 447 -24.48 12.62 -18.95
CA GLU A 447 -25.83 12.82 -19.43
C GLU A 447 -26.74 11.83 -18.67
N MET A 448 -27.63 12.36 -17.82
CA MET A 448 -28.65 11.55 -17.18
C MET A 448 -29.69 11.18 -18.24
N GLU A 449 -29.55 9.99 -18.83
CA GLU A 449 -30.59 9.39 -19.65
C GLU A 449 -31.86 9.17 -18.80
N GLU A 450 -33.00 9.51 -19.38
CA GLU A 450 -34.33 9.38 -18.77
C GLU A 450 -34.58 7.93 -18.34
N ASP A 451 -34.95 7.75 -17.06
CA ASP A 451 -35.44 6.53 -16.39
C ASP A 451 -35.51 5.26 -17.27
N ASP A 452 -34.36 4.62 -17.46
CA ASP A 452 -34.12 3.42 -18.25
C ASP A 452 -34.75 2.13 -17.68
N GLY A 453 -35.53 2.23 -16.60
CA GLY A 453 -36.22 1.09 -16.00
C GLY A 453 -35.31 0.14 -15.22
N TRP A 454 -34.11 0.58 -14.78
CA TRP A 454 -33.15 -0.19 -13.98
C TRP A 454 -33.74 -0.83 -12.70
N HIS A 455 -34.85 -0.31 -12.20
CA HIS A 455 -35.56 -0.85 -11.05
C HIS A 455 -36.39 -2.12 -11.36
N ARG A 456 -36.30 -2.66 -12.57
CA ARG A 456 -37.00 -3.89 -12.99
C ARG A 456 -36.05 -5.09 -12.97
N PRO A 457 -36.44 -6.24 -12.40
CA PRO A 457 -35.66 -7.47 -12.52
C PRO A 457 -35.40 -7.77 -14.01
N LEU A 458 -34.20 -8.28 -14.33
CA LEU A 458 -33.83 -8.74 -15.68
C LEU A 458 -34.96 -9.63 -16.25
N GLY A 459 -35.66 -9.15 -17.30
CA GLY A 459 -36.80 -9.84 -17.94
C GLY A 459 -38.14 -9.10 -17.93
N PHE A 460 -38.28 -7.98 -17.22
CA PHE A 460 -39.53 -7.20 -17.18
C PHE A 460 -39.51 -6.01 -18.15
N GLN A 461 -39.97 -6.21 -19.39
CA GLN A 461 -40.35 -5.09 -20.27
C GLN A 461 -41.71 -4.53 -19.85
N PRO A 462 -41.96 -3.22 -20.01
CA PRO A 462 -43.31 -2.70 -19.91
C PRO A 462 -44.12 -3.40 -21.01
N ALA A 463 -45.26 -3.99 -20.64
CA ALA A 463 -46.23 -4.34 -21.66
C ALA A 463 -46.52 -3.05 -22.43
N VAL A 464 -46.03 -2.96 -23.66
CA VAL A 464 -46.51 -1.94 -24.60
C VAL A 464 -47.98 -2.25 -24.70
N CYS A 465 -48.82 -1.47 -24.02
CA CYS A 465 -50.23 -1.40 -24.35
C CYS A 465 -50.30 -0.72 -25.71
N GLU A 466 -49.92 -1.44 -26.76
CA GLU A 466 -50.40 -1.15 -28.10
C GLU A 466 -51.92 -1.14 -27.96
N GLY A 467 -52.50 0.02 -28.24
CA GLY A 467 -53.93 0.21 -28.16
C GLY A 467 -54.61 -0.92 -28.91
N LYS A 468 -55.33 -1.77 -28.16
CA LYS A 468 -56.33 -2.65 -28.75
C LYS A 468 -57.34 -1.73 -29.44
N THR A 469 -57.19 -1.58 -30.75
CA THR A 469 -58.31 -1.23 -31.61
C THR A 469 -59.46 -2.17 -31.27
N PRO A 470 -60.68 -1.66 -31.04
CA PRO A 470 -61.82 -2.54 -30.82
C PRO A 470 -61.97 -3.44 -32.06
N PRO A 471 -62.21 -4.75 -31.87
CA PRO A 471 -62.33 -5.67 -33.00
C PRO A 471 -63.51 -5.24 -33.87
N PRO A 472 -63.40 -5.35 -35.21
CA PRO A 472 -64.53 -5.08 -36.09
C PRO A 472 -65.65 -6.07 -35.80
N THR A 473 -66.87 -5.56 -35.65
CA THR A 473 -68.10 -6.33 -35.47
C THR A 473 -68.21 -7.39 -36.57
N PRO A 474 -68.21 -8.70 -36.25
CA PRO A 474 -68.36 -9.73 -37.27
C PRO A 474 -69.82 -9.73 -37.79
N PRO A 475 -70.03 -9.99 -39.09
CA PRO A 475 -71.38 -10.10 -39.64
C PRO A 475 -72.08 -11.34 -39.06
N ARG A 476 -73.36 -11.18 -38.69
CA ARG A 476 -74.22 -12.29 -38.25
C ARG A 476 -74.28 -13.36 -39.33
N GLN A 477 -73.92 -14.58 -38.98
CA GLN A 477 -74.32 -15.78 -39.72
C GLN A 477 -74.97 -16.81 -38.78
N PRO A 478 -75.86 -17.65 -39.33
CA PRO A 478 -76.94 -18.30 -38.60
C PRO A 478 -76.50 -19.60 -37.92
N THR A 479 -77.20 -19.91 -36.83
CA THR A 479 -77.15 -21.16 -36.05
C THR A 479 -77.30 -22.40 -36.95
N PRO A 480 -76.50 -23.44 -36.71
CA PRO A 480 -77.08 -24.73 -36.32
C PRO A 480 -76.30 -25.49 -35.20
N GLU A 481 -77.04 -26.36 -34.50
CA GLU A 481 -76.67 -27.31 -33.43
C GLU A 481 -75.85 -28.54 -33.92
N PRO A 482 -75.55 -29.60 -33.11
CA PRO A 482 -74.77 -29.63 -31.85
C PRO A 482 -73.70 -30.78 -31.81
N THR A 483 -72.54 -30.54 -31.16
CA THR A 483 -71.57 -31.50 -30.49
C THR A 483 -70.98 -32.71 -31.30
N PRO A 484 -69.84 -33.37 -30.92
CA PRO A 484 -69.24 -33.52 -29.58
C PRO A 484 -67.69 -33.45 -29.43
N ARG A 485 -67.29 -33.21 -28.17
CA ARG A 485 -66.06 -33.59 -27.41
C ARG A 485 -64.82 -34.08 -28.18
N VAL A 486 -63.69 -33.36 -28.01
CA VAL A 486 -62.35 -33.96 -27.87
C VAL A 486 -61.50 -33.17 -26.84
N SER A 487 -60.75 -33.94 -26.07
CA SER A 487 -59.88 -33.68 -24.92
C SER A 487 -58.94 -32.48 -24.96
N THR A 488 -58.79 -31.84 -23.80
CA THR A 488 -57.66 -30.97 -23.43
C THR A 488 -56.36 -31.77 -23.33
N PRO A 489 -55.27 -31.37 -24.01
CA PRO A 489 -53.91 -31.69 -23.56
C PRO A 489 -53.44 -30.61 -22.57
N ARG A 490 -52.82 -31.06 -21.48
CA ARG A 490 -52.07 -30.21 -20.55
C ARG A 490 -50.98 -29.46 -21.33
N ALA A 491 -50.86 -28.16 -21.09
CA ALA A 491 -49.72 -27.40 -21.55
C ALA A 491 -48.49 -27.85 -20.75
N ASP A 492 -47.54 -28.51 -21.42
CA ASP A 492 -46.16 -28.59 -20.96
C ASP A 492 -45.58 -27.17 -21.02
N ILE A 493 -45.39 -26.58 -19.84
CA ILE A 493 -44.62 -25.34 -19.71
C ILE A 493 -43.15 -25.73 -19.88
N SER A 494 -42.66 -25.71 -21.12
CA SER A 494 -41.22 -25.69 -21.37
C SER A 494 -40.70 -24.26 -21.19
N ILE A 495 -39.93 -24.04 -20.13
CA ILE A 495 -39.23 -22.78 -19.90
C ILE A 495 -37.95 -22.82 -20.75
N CYS A 496 -37.96 -22.16 -21.90
CA CYS A 496 -36.74 -21.85 -22.64
C CYS A 496 -36.16 -20.52 -22.15
N MET A 497 -35.13 -20.58 -21.31
CA MET A 497 -34.33 -19.41 -20.96
C MET A 497 -33.33 -19.11 -22.08
N LYS A 498 -33.50 -17.99 -22.78
CA LYS A 498 -32.42 -17.38 -23.58
C LYS A 498 -31.69 -16.37 -22.72
N LEU A 499 -30.50 -16.74 -22.25
CA LEU A 499 -29.50 -15.80 -21.72
C LEU A 499 -29.03 -14.93 -22.88
N HIS A 500 -29.52 -13.70 -22.93
CA HIS A 500 -28.90 -12.67 -23.77
C HIS A 500 -27.97 -11.84 -22.89
N SER A 501 -26.78 -11.55 -23.42
CA SER A 501 -25.60 -10.89 -22.81
C SER A 501 -24.57 -11.79 -22.09
N VAL A 502 -24.64 -13.11 -22.26
CA VAL A 502 -23.48 -13.99 -22.02
C VAL A 502 -23.34 -14.84 -23.27
N SER A 503 -22.36 -14.51 -24.12
CA SER A 503 -22.04 -15.39 -25.24
C SER A 503 -21.49 -16.71 -24.70
N GLU A 504 -21.63 -17.80 -25.46
CA GLU A 504 -21.00 -19.07 -25.10
C GLU A 504 -19.47 -18.93 -24.99
N GLU A 505 -18.91 -17.90 -25.63
CA GLU A 505 -17.52 -17.48 -25.55
C GLU A 505 -17.20 -16.83 -24.19
N ASP A 506 -18.11 -16.05 -23.60
CA ASP A 506 -17.93 -15.44 -22.27
C ASP A 506 -17.95 -16.46 -21.13
N THR A 507 -18.82 -17.48 -21.24
CA THR A 507 -18.82 -18.61 -20.29
C THR A 507 -17.58 -19.48 -20.46
N LYS A 508 -17.15 -19.74 -21.70
CA LYS A 508 -15.89 -20.43 -21.97
C LYS A 508 -14.70 -19.63 -21.45
N ALA A 509 -14.62 -18.32 -21.70
CA ALA A 509 -13.54 -17.45 -21.22
C ALA A 509 -13.49 -17.36 -19.68
N LYS A 510 -14.63 -17.16 -19.01
CA LYS A 510 -14.67 -17.19 -17.54
C LYS A 510 -14.27 -18.55 -16.97
N SER A 511 -14.71 -19.65 -17.59
CA SER A 511 -14.30 -20.98 -17.17
C SER A 511 -12.81 -21.24 -17.42
N GLN A 512 -12.24 -20.68 -18.50
CA GLN A 512 -10.83 -20.80 -18.84
C GLN A 512 -9.95 -20.01 -17.89
N ILE A 513 -10.35 -18.80 -17.50
CA ILE A 513 -9.63 -17.98 -16.51
C ILE A 513 -9.63 -18.68 -15.15
N LEU A 514 -10.77 -19.19 -14.70
CA LEU A 514 -10.89 -19.93 -13.43
C LEU A 514 -10.10 -21.25 -13.45
N LEU A 515 -10.04 -21.92 -14.62
CA LEU A 515 -9.22 -23.11 -14.83
C LEU A 515 -7.73 -22.76 -14.85
N MET A 516 -7.34 -21.65 -15.47
CA MET A 516 -5.94 -21.16 -15.48
C MET A 516 -5.48 -20.72 -14.10
N GLU A 517 -6.31 -20.03 -13.32
CA GLU A 517 -6.02 -19.67 -11.93
C GLU A 517 -5.87 -20.90 -11.04
N ARG A 518 -6.73 -21.91 -11.22
CA ARG A 518 -6.60 -23.19 -10.50
C ARG A 518 -5.38 -23.98 -10.95
N CYS A 519 -5.08 -24.04 -12.25
CA CYS A 519 -3.87 -24.68 -12.76
C CYS A 519 -2.60 -23.95 -12.29
N ALA A 520 -2.59 -22.63 -12.26
CA ALA A 520 -1.49 -21.84 -11.70
C ALA A 520 -1.32 -22.09 -10.21
N ALA A 521 -2.41 -22.21 -9.44
CA ALA A 521 -2.37 -22.57 -8.03
C ALA A 521 -1.87 -24.00 -7.79
N ILE A 522 -2.13 -24.94 -8.71
CA ILE A 522 -1.63 -26.32 -8.64
C ILE A 522 -0.16 -26.41 -9.07
N ILE A 523 0.27 -25.64 -10.07
CA ILE A 523 1.67 -25.59 -10.52
C ILE A 523 2.57 -24.85 -9.51
N ALA A 524 1.99 -23.97 -8.70
CA ALA A 524 2.69 -23.26 -7.62
C ALA A 524 2.79 -24.06 -6.30
N GLN A 525 2.19 -25.26 -6.23
CA GLN A 525 2.43 -26.27 -5.19
C GLN A 525 3.50 -27.24 -5.65
#